data_AF-A0A0A9DIC3-F1
#
_entry.id   AF-A0A0A9DIC3-F1
#
_cell.length_a   1.000
_cell.length_b   1.000
_cell.length_c   1.000
_cell.angle_alpha   90.00
_cell.angle_beta   90.00
_cell.angle_gamma   90.00
#
_symmetry.space_group_name_H-M   'P 1'
#
loop_
_entity.id
_entity.type
_entity.pdbx_description
1 polymer ?
#
loop_
_entity_poly.entity_id
_entity_poly.type
_entity_poly.pdbx_seq_one_letter_code
_entity_poly.pdbx_strand_id
1 'polypeptide(L)'
;MGLSLIDIFPASERLCLFFAVFNQKTLYDAYKKRTKNIEVDMEAYNKAKEADPEFYRDASSLQYGKVSKVPEDNIDKMVNELKERDEKRKSFSRRRKFHEDKDIDSINDRNEHFNKKIERAFGKYTLEIKNNLERRTALPD
;
A
#
# COMPACT_ATOMS: atom_id res chain seq x y z
N MET A 1 -0.38 -19.25 -12.35
CA MET A 1 0.95 -18.74 -11.95
C MET A 1 0.94 -17.23 -12.15
N GLY A 2 0.55 -16.47 -11.13
CA GLY A 2 0.45 -15.01 -11.23
C GLY A 2 1.78 -14.40 -10.78
N LEU A 3 2.49 -13.75 -11.70
CA LEU A 3 3.67 -12.95 -11.38
C LEU A 3 3.26 -11.88 -10.36
N SER A 4 3.97 -11.83 -9.24
CA SER A 4 3.71 -10.82 -8.22
C SER A 4 4.21 -9.47 -8.74
N LEU A 5 3.61 -8.36 -8.32
CA LEU A 5 4.02 -7.01 -8.75
C LEU A 5 5.50 -6.68 -8.41
N ILE A 6 6.15 -7.54 -7.62
CA ILE A 6 7.56 -7.49 -7.24
C ILE A 6 8.46 -8.03 -8.36
N ASP A 7 7.95 -8.86 -9.27
CA ASP A 7 8.72 -9.54 -10.32
C ASP A 7 8.88 -8.71 -11.60
N ILE A 8 8.24 -7.54 -11.67
CA ILE A 8 8.22 -6.68 -12.87
C ILE A 8 9.41 -5.69 -12.91
N PHE A 9 10.10 -5.46 -11.79
CA PHE A 9 11.18 -4.46 -11.70
C PHE A 9 12.55 -5.06 -11.33
N PRO A 10 13.65 -4.62 -11.98
CA PRO A 10 15.00 -5.12 -11.73
C PRO A 10 15.44 -4.89 -10.28
N ALA A 11 16.22 -5.82 -9.72
CA ALA A 11 16.63 -5.82 -8.32
C ALA A 11 17.39 -4.53 -7.89
N SER A 12 18.00 -3.81 -8.83
CA SER A 12 18.68 -2.53 -8.62
C SER A 12 17.74 -1.37 -8.26
N GLU A 13 16.45 -1.44 -8.62
CA GLU A 13 15.44 -0.43 -8.30
C GLU A 13 14.62 -0.76 -7.05
N ARG A 14 14.89 -1.91 -6.41
CA ARG A 14 14.25 -2.33 -5.15
C ARG A 14 14.89 -1.71 -3.90
N LEU A 15 15.95 -0.93 -4.10
CA LEU A 15 16.60 -0.14 -3.07
C LEU A 15 15.86 1.18 -2.88
N CYS A 16 15.07 1.24 -1.80
CA CYS A 16 14.41 2.43 -1.24
C CYS A 16 13.08 2.86 -1.90
N LEU A 17 11.97 2.15 -1.63
CA LEU A 17 10.63 2.65 -1.96
C LEU A 17 9.60 2.47 -0.82
N PHE A 18 10.02 2.61 0.45
CA PHE A 18 9.03 2.79 1.52
C PHE A 18 8.35 4.17 1.41
N PHE A 19 9.08 5.21 0.99
CA PHE A 19 8.58 6.58 0.91
C PHE A 19 7.94 6.95 -0.44
N ALA A 20 8.31 6.26 -1.53
CA ALA A 20 7.74 6.51 -2.85
C ALA A 20 6.30 6.01 -3.02
N VAL A 21 5.75 5.33 -2.02
CA VAL A 21 4.34 4.92 -1.95
C VAL A 21 3.42 6.14 -1.84
N PHE A 22 3.89 7.25 -1.26
CA PHE A 22 3.13 8.50 -1.09
C PHE A 22 3.38 9.52 -2.21
N ASN A 23 3.96 9.09 -3.34
CA ASN A 23 4.16 9.94 -4.51
C ASN A 23 2.81 10.31 -5.16
N GLN A 24 2.71 11.48 -5.79
CA GLN A 24 1.54 11.89 -6.57
C GLN A 24 1.09 10.82 -7.59
N LYS A 25 2.04 10.17 -8.27
CA LYS A 25 1.73 9.12 -9.28
C LYS A 25 1.06 7.90 -8.65
N THR A 26 1.58 7.41 -7.52
CA THR A 26 1.03 6.23 -6.84
C THR A 26 -0.33 6.52 -6.21
N LEU A 27 -0.53 7.74 -5.69
CA LEU A 27 -1.83 8.21 -5.20
C LEU A 27 -2.86 8.29 -6.33
N TYR A 28 -2.46 8.80 -7.49
CA TYR A 28 -3.30 8.84 -8.69
C TYR A 28 -3.67 7.43 -9.18
N ASP A 29 -2.70 6.51 -9.28
CA ASP A 29 -2.96 5.13 -9.69
C ASP A 29 -3.89 4.40 -8.72
N ALA A 30 -3.75 4.67 -7.41
CA ALA A 30 -4.67 4.15 -6.40
C ALA A 30 -6.09 4.73 -6.56
N TYR A 31 -6.23 6.02 -6.84
CA TYR A 31 -7.52 6.64 -7.16
C TYR A 31 -8.15 6.03 -8.41
N LYS A 32 -7.39 5.89 -9.50
CA LYS A 32 -7.84 5.29 -10.76
C LYS A 32 -8.31 3.85 -10.60
N LYS A 33 -7.69 3.08 -9.70
CA LYS A 33 -8.16 1.72 -9.36
C LYS A 33 -9.47 1.76 -8.58
N ARG A 34 -9.65 2.72 -7.68
CA ARG A 34 -10.90 2.88 -6.92
C ARG A 34 -12.06 3.25 -7.83
N THR A 35 -11.88 4.22 -8.72
CA THR A 35 -12.95 4.68 -9.61
C THR A 35 -13.46 3.60 -10.56
N LYS A 36 -12.63 2.60 -10.89
CA LYS A 36 -13.05 1.44 -11.70
C LYS A 36 -13.99 0.49 -10.98
N ASN A 37 -13.96 0.46 -9.65
CA ASN A 37 -14.76 -0.45 -8.84
C ASN A 37 -16.08 0.20 -8.38
N ILE A 38 -16.30 1.48 -8.66
CA ILE A 38 -17.52 2.19 -8.29
C ILE A 38 -18.60 1.86 -9.31
N GLU A 39 -19.66 1.21 -8.85
CA GLU A 39 -20.86 0.99 -9.64
C GLU A 39 -21.74 2.24 -9.60
N VAL A 40 -22.04 2.80 -10.77
CA VAL A 40 -22.88 4.00 -10.91
C VAL A 40 -24.24 3.59 -11.45
N ASP A 41 -25.29 3.88 -10.68
CA ASP A 41 -26.67 3.71 -11.13
C ASP A 41 -27.09 4.90 -12.01
N MET A 42 -27.20 4.63 -13.30
CA MET A 42 -27.57 5.64 -14.31
C MET A 42 -29.05 6.06 -14.21
N GLU A 43 -29.94 5.20 -13.72
CA GLU A 43 -31.36 5.51 -13.59
C GLU A 43 -31.59 6.51 -12.46
N ALA A 44 -31.00 6.22 -11.28
CA ALA A 44 -31.01 7.14 -10.15
C ALA A 44 -30.38 8.50 -10.51
N TYR A 45 -29.30 8.48 -11.29
CA TYR A 45 -28.66 9.70 -11.79
C TYR A 45 -29.58 10.53 -12.70
N ASN A 46 -30.25 9.89 -13.68
CA ASN A 46 -31.15 10.60 -14.59
C ASN A 46 -32.36 11.19 -13.84
N LYS A 47 -32.93 10.45 -12.88
CA LYS A 47 -34.01 10.95 -12.04
C LYS A 47 -33.59 12.16 -11.20
N ALA A 48 -32.37 12.14 -10.66
CA ALA A 48 -31.82 13.29 -9.92
C ALA A 48 -31.58 14.50 -10.83
N LYS A 49 -31.16 14.26 -12.08
CA LYS A 49 -30.95 15.30 -13.09
C LYS A 49 -32.25 15.99 -13.51
N GLU A 50 -33.34 15.25 -13.66
CA GLU A 50 -34.66 15.84 -13.99
C GLU A 50 -35.28 16.60 -12.81
N ALA A 51 -35.00 16.16 -11.58
CA ALA A 51 -35.55 16.78 -10.37
C ALA A 51 -34.91 18.12 -10.01
N ASP A 52 -33.64 18.36 -10.38
CA ASP A 52 -32.90 19.58 -10.05
C ASP A 52 -32.60 20.41 -11.32
N PRO A 53 -33.27 21.56 -11.52
CA PRO A 53 -32.96 22.48 -12.62
C PRO A 53 -31.52 23.02 -12.58
N GLU A 54 -30.88 23.04 -11.40
CA GLU A 54 -29.49 23.48 -11.19
C GLU A 54 -28.58 22.27 -10.90
N PHE A 55 -28.77 21.17 -11.65
CA PHE A 55 -27.98 19.95 -11.48
C PHE A 55 -26.49 20.15 -11.79
N TYR A 56 -26.18 20.89 -12.85
CA TYR A 56 -24.80 21.25 -13.21
C TYR A 56 -24.44 22.58 -12.55
N ARG A 57 -23.79 22.50 -11.40
CA ARG A 57 -23.47 23.67 -10.57
C ARG A 57 -22.16 24.31 -10.96
N ASP A 58 -22.15 25.64 -10.99
CA ASP A 58 -20.93 26.44 -11.09
C ASP A 58 -20.28 26.65 -9.70
N ALA A 59 -19.00 27.01 -9.68
CA ALA A 59 -18.23 27.24 -8.45
C ALA A 59 -18.83 28.31 -7.51
N SER A 60 -19.70 29.18 -8.04
CA SER A 60 -20.39 30.25 -7.33
C SER A 60 -21.77 29.85 -6.74
N SER A 61 -22.24 28.62 -6.95
CA SER A 61 -23.57 28.17 -6.50
C SER A 61 -23.68 28.04 -4.98
N LEU A 62 -24.74 28.62 -4.39
CA LEU A 62 -24.99 28.67 -2.93
C LEU A 62 -25.54 27.35 -2.35
N GLN A 63 -25.68 26.31 -3.17
CA GLN A 63 -26.27 25.03 -2.77
C GLN A 63 -25.30 24.13 -1.98
N TYR A 64 -24.01 24.49 -1.97
CA TYR A 64 -23.00 23.84 -1.17
C TYR A 64 -23.26 24.08 0.33
N GLY A 65 -23.36 23.01 1.12
CA GLY A 65 -23.63 23.08 2.56
C GLY A 65 -25.09 22.83 2.97
N LYS A 66 -26.02 22.64 2.01
CA LYS A 66 -27.36 22.13 2.32
C LYS A 66 -27.30 20.62 2.58
N VAL A 67 -28.00 20.15 3.61
CA VAL A 67 -28.06 18.72 3.95
C VAL A 67 -28.86 17.98 2.88
N SER A 68 -28.17 17.29 1.97
CA SER A 68 -28.81 16.37 1.04
C SER A 68 -29.22 15.09 1.78
N LYS A 69 -30.48 14.67 1.60
CA LYS A 69 -30.93 13.37 2.11
C LYS A 69 -30.43 12.29 1.14
N VAL A 70 -29.32 11.67 1.49
CA VAL A 70 -28.78 10.50 0.78
C VAL A 70 -29.53 9.25 1.28
N PRO A 71 -29.95 8.33 0.39
CA PRO A 71 -30.57 7.08 0.82
C PRO A 71 -29.57 6.23 1.63
N GLU A 72 -30.09 5.46 2.58
CA GLU A 72 -29.28 4.63 3.49
C GLU A 72 -28.42 3.61 2.72
N ASP A 73 -28.95 3.03 1.64
CA ASP A 73 -28.21 2.08 0.78
C ASP A 73 -26.88 2.63 0.25
N ASN A 74 -26.85 3.94 -0.08
CA ASN A 74 -25.63 4.58 -0.58
C ASN A 74 -24.63 4.85 0.54
N ILE A 75 -25.11 5.09 1.76
CA ILE A 75 -24.28 5.21 2.96
C ILE A 75 -23.63 3.85 3.26
N ASP A 76 -24.40 2.76 3.18
CA ASP A 76 -23.88 1.42 3.42
C ASP A 76 -22.80 1.01 2.40
N LYS A 77 -23.00 1.34 1.12
CA LYS A 77 -21.97 1.16 0.08
C LYS A 77 -20.66 1.89 0.41
N MET A 78 -20.75 3.15 0.86
CA MET A 78 -19.59 3.94 1.27
C MET A 78 -18.89 3.30 2.49
N VAL A 79 -19.65 2.88 3.50
CA VAL A 79 -19.10 2.23 4.71
C VAL A 79 -18.39 0.93 4.34
N ASN A 80 -18.94 0.15 3.42
CA ASN A 80 -18.32 -1.08 2.94
C ASN A 80 -16.99 -0.79 2.19
N GLU A 81 -16.94 0.24 1.33
CA GLU A 81 -15.68 0.67 0.69
C GLU A 81 -14.61 1.03 1.73
N LEU A 82 -15.00 1.76 2.80
CA LEU A 82 -14.07 2.14 3.87
C LEU A 82 -13.53 0.92 4.62
N LYS A 83 -14.36 -0.07 4.91
CA LYS A 83 -13.94 -1.32 5.55
C LYS A 83 -12.94 -2.08 4.69
N GLU A 84 -13.20 -2.25 3.40
CA GLU A 84 -12.27 -2.90 2.47
C GLU A 84 -10.92 -2.16 2.41
N ARG A 85 -10.95 -0.83 2.46
CA ARG A 85 -9.73 -0.01 2.45
C ARG A 85 -8.90 -0.23 3.70
N ASP A 86 -9.54 -0.36 4.85
CA ASP A 86 -8.83 -0.65 6.10
C ASP A 86 -8.22 -2.06 6.09
N GLU A 87 -8.90 -3.05 5.52
CA GLU A 87 -8.35 -4.40 5.33
C GLU A 87 -7.14 -4.41 4.39
N LYS A 88 -7.23 -3.70 3.26
CA LYS A 88 -6.10 -3.51 2.33
C LYS A 88 -4.93 -2.78 3.00
N ARG A 89 -5.20 -1.80 3.87
CA ARG A 89 -4.16 -1.11 4.65
C ARG A 89 -3.48 -2.06 5.65
N LYS A 90 -4.25 -2.89 6.37
CA LYS A 90 -3.70 -3.87 7.34
C LYS A 90 -2.78 -4.89 6.66
N SER A 91 -3.14 -5.34 5.47
CA SER A 91 -2.37 -6.32 4.69
C SER A 91 -1.19 -5.73 3.90
N PHE A 92 -1.00 -4.40 3.93
CA PHE A 92 0.07 -3.72 3.20
C PHE A 92 1.47 -4.16 3.66
N SER A 93 1.65 -4.37 4.97
CA SER A 93 2.86 -4.98 5.53
C SER A 93 2.67 -6.48 5.67
N ARG A 94 3.29 -7.25 4.77
CA ARG A 94 3.21 -8.72 4.80
C ARG A 94 4.28 -9.29 5.72
N ARG A 95 3.87 -10.14 6.69
CA ARG A 95 4.80 -10.90 7.53
C ARG A 95 5.57 -11.89 6.65
N ARG A 96 6.89 -11.89 6.74
CA ARG A 96 7.75 -12.89 6.06
C ARG A 96 7.70 -14.21 6.83
N LYS A 97 7.72 -15.34 6.11
CA LYS A 97 7.74 -16.68 6.70
C LYS A 97 9.00 -16.83 7.57
N PHE A 98 8.84 -17.32 8.79
CA PHE A 98 9.95 -17.70 9.65
C PHE A 98 10.51 -19.04 9.16
N HIS A 99 11.84 -19.16 9.15
CA HIS A 99 12.54 -20.38 8.76
C HIS A 99 13.30 -20.86 10.00
N GLU A 100 12.95 -22.04 10.51
CA GLU A 100 13.55 -22.62 11.72
C GLU A 100 15.01 -23.04 11.49
N ASP A 101 15.39 -23.32 10.25
CA ASP A 101 16.75 -23.72 9.87
C ASP A 101 17.77 -22.56 9.85
N LYS A 102 17.35 -21.33 10.19
CA LYS A 102 18.24 -20.17 10.21
C LYS A 102 18.93 -20.03 11.55
N ASP A 103 20.24 -19.82 11.52
CA ASP A 103 21.01 -19.48 12.71
C ASP A 103 20.43 -18.23 13.38
N ILE A 104 20.12 -18.35 14.67
CA ILE A 104 19.51 -17.30 15.46
C ILE A 104 20.62 -16.40 16.01
N ASP A 105 20.78 -15.23 15.41
CA ASP A 105 21.75 -14.19 15.81
C ASP A 105 21.23 -13.22 16.89
N SER A 106 20.06 -13.51 17.47
CA SER A 106 19.33 -12.59 18.32
C SER A 106 18.78 -13.24 19.59
N ILE A 107 18.83 -12.50 20.68
CA ILE A 107 18.34 -12.91 22.00
C ILE A 107 16.85 -12.54 22.19
N ASN A 108 16.35 -11.53 21.47
CA ASN A 108 14.98 -11.04 21.58
C ASN A 108 14.41 -10.55 20.24
N ASP A 109 13.08 -10.45 20.11
CA ASP A 109 12.38 -10.04 18.88
C ASP A 109 12.76 -8.63 18.40
N ARG A 110 13.00 -7.70 19.35
CA ARG A 110 13.41 -6.33 19.00
C ARG A 110 14.82 -6.31 18.41
N ASN A 111 15.70 -7.16 18.92
CA ASN A 111 17.07 -7.33 18.47
C ASN A 111 17.08 -8.04 17.11
N GLU A 112 16.24 -9.04 16.91
CA GLU A 112 16.05 -9.68 15.59
C GLU A 112 15.63 -8.65 14.53
N HIS A 113 14.69 -7.77 14.87
CA HIS A 113 14.27 -6.70 13.96
C HIS A 113 15.39 -5.68 13.70
N PHE A 114 16.22 -5.37 14.71
CA PHE A 114 17.37 -4.49 14.58
C PHE A 114 18.49 -5.11 13.72
N ASN A 115 18.87 -6.36 13.98
CA ASN A 115 19.81 -7.13 13.15
C ASN A 115 19.34 -7.15 11.69
N LYS A 116 18.06 -7.47 11.44
CA LYS A 116 17.45 -7.39 10.10
C LYS A 116 17.52 -6.00 9.47
N LYS A 117 17.55 -4.92 10.25
CA LYS A 117 17.70 -3.54 9.74
C LYS A 117 19.15 -3.26 9.34
N ILE A 118 20.10 -3.67 10.17
CA ILE A 118 21.54 -3.56 9.89
C ILE A 118 21.90 -4.40 8.66
N GLU A 119 21.43 -5.64 8.58
CA GLU A 119 21.57 -6.53 7.44
C GLU A 119 21.13 -5.86 6.12
N ARG A 120 19.99 -5.17 6.14
CA ARG A 120 19.46 -4.49 4.95
C ARG A 120 20.28 -3.28 4.52
N ALA A 121 20.85 -2.54 5.47
CA ALA A 121 21.62 -1.33 5.20
C ALA A 121 23.09 -1.63 4.84
N PHE A 122 23.71 -2.56 5.58
CA PHE A 122 25.15 -2.82 5.53
C PHE A 122 25.51 -4.19 4.98
N GLY A 123 24.57 -5.12 4.84
CA GLY A 123 24.85 -6.49 4.41
C GLY A 123 25.56 -6.58 3.07
N LYS A 124 25.35 -5.61 2.16
CA LYS A 124 26.09 -5.53 0.90
C LYS A 124 27.59 -5.29 1.09
N TYR A 125 27.96 -4.52 2.12
CA TYR A 125 29.33 -4.10 2.38
C TYR A 125 30.06 -5.03 3.36
N THR A 126 29.32 -5.83 4.14
CA THR A 126 29.89 -6.71 5.17
C THR A 126 30.00 -8.17 4.74
N LEU A 127 29.80 -8.49 3.45
CA LEU A 127 29.88 -9.88 2.94
C LEU A 127 31.25 -10.53 3.20
N GLU A 128 32.34 -9.82 2.91
CA GLU A 128 33.70 -10.31 3.15
C GLU A 128 33.95 -10.59 4.64
N ILE A 129 33.48 -9.69 5.51
CA ILE A 129 33.60 -9.84 6.96
C ILE A 129 32.81 -11.05 7.46
N LYS A 130 31.61 -11.30 6.91
CA LYS A 130 30.81 -12.49 7.26
C LYS A 130 31.49 -13.78 6.84
N ASN A 131 31.99 -13.85 5.61
CA ASN A 131 32.69 -15.03 5.10
C ASN A 131 33.96 -15.32 5.92
N ASN A 132 34.68 -14.27 6.33
CA ASN A 132 35.85 -14.38 7.19
C ASN A 132 35.50 -14.92 8.59
N LEU A 133 34.37 -14.50 9.16
CA LEU A 133 33.87 -15.03 10.43
C LEU A 133 33.50 -16.51 10.34
N GLU A 134 32.82 -16.92 9.27
CA GLU A 134 32.45 -18.33 9.03
C GLU A 134 33.70 -19.21 8.84
N ARG A 135 34.72 -18.70 8.14
CA ARG A 135 36.01 -19.38 7.93
C ARG A 135 36.95 -19.32 9.13
N ARG A 136 36.70 -18.43 10.09
CA ARG A 136 37.59 -18.12 11.24
C ARG A 136 38.97 -17.61 10.81
N THR A 137 39.07 -16.98 9.63
CA THR A 137 40.32 -16.42 9.08
C THR A 137 40.06 -15.04 8.46
N ALA A 138 41.08 -14.18 8.43
CA ALA A 138 40.99 -12.80 7.93
C ALA A 138 41.59 -12.63 6.53
N LEU A 139 41.75 -13.73 5.78
CA LEU A 139 42.37 -13.67 4.46
C LEU A 139 41.30 -13.31 3.41
N PRO A 140 41.60 -12.36 2.50
CA PRO A 140 40.76 -12.16 1.33
C PRO A 140 40.76 -13.44 0.46
N ASP A 141 39.63 -13.72 -0.18
CA ASP A 141 39.50 -14.81 -1.17
C ASP A 141 40.36 -14.56 -2.41
#